data_AF-A0A0R3W3V3-F1
#
_entry.id   AF-A0A0R3W3V3-F1
#
_cell.length_a   1.000
_cell.length_b   1.000
_cell.length_c   1.000
_cell.angle_alpha   90.00
_cell.angle_beta   90.00
_cell.angle_gamma   90.00
#
_symmetry.space_group_name_H-M   'P 1'
#
loop_
_entity.id
_entity.type
_entity.pdbx_description
1 polymer ?
#
loop_
_entity_poly.entity_id
_entity_poly.type
_entity_poly.pdbx_seq_one_letter_code
_entity_poly.pdbx_strand_id
1 'polypeptide(L)'
;MSPKKKDNKYDNIVLSLSHEVGAMQAKMNGLKLRAVIDTIVKKNLKADKYETKRLIHQLRGHITLNKNEAKLATACVNTQYKLLQRLFMLRIHESKEAITRLRRENFDLKTEYNKAISAKDELINEKDEQIAKLESHLQSLHFQLERVVLEMAEKLETRLEEDRLEWEKEAHTFHEFSVKILQKLGYGTTFM
;
A
#
# COMPACT_ATOMS: atom_id res chain seq x y z
N MET A 1 -132.54 -53.46 5.15
CA MET A 1 -132.13 -52.34 6.02
C MET A 1 -130.70 -52.56 6.47
N SER A 2 -129.77 -51.70 6.03
CA SER A 2 -128.50 -51.41 6.73
C SER A 2 -128.79 -50.94 8.17
N PRO A 3 -127.86 -50.98 9.16
CA PRO A 3 -126.44 -50.70 8.93
C PRO A 3 -125.39 -51.32 9.91
N LYS A 4 -124.11 -51.01 9.61
CA LYS A 4 -122.92 -50.86 10.50
C LYS A 4 -121.93 -52.04 10.63
N LYS A 5 -120.82 -51.83 9.89
CA LYS A 5 -119.41 -52.18 10.14
C LYS A 5 -119.07 -53.66 10.36
N LYS A 6 -118.94 -54.37 9.23
CA LYS A 6 -117.88 -55.37 9.06
C LYS A 6 -116.54 -54.62 9.05
N ASP A 7 -115.73 -54.76 10.09
CA ASP A 7 -114.30 -54.43 10.05
C ASP A 7 -113.54 -55.30 11.08
N ASN A 8 -113.30 -56.52 10.62
CA ASN A 8 -112.05 -57.27 10.67
C ASN A 8 -111.08 -57.03 11.85
N LYS A 9 -111.43 -57.62 13.00
CA LYS A 9 -110.56 -57.70 14.19
C LYS A 9 -109.20 -58.37 13.88
N TYR A 10 -109.16 -59.27 12.90
CA TYR A 10 -107.93 -59.92 12.46
C TYR A 10 -107.09 -59.02 11.54
N ASP A 11 -107.67 -58.23 10.61
CA ASP A 11 -106.86 -57.31 9.77
C ASP A 11 -106.24 -56.17 10.58
N ASN A 12 -106.91 -55.68 11.63
CA ASN A 12 -106.37 -54.60 12.46
C ASN A 12 -105.18 -55.10 13.30
N ILE A 13 -105.21 -56.37 13.73
CA ILE A 13 -104.08 -57.05 14.38
C ILE A 13 -102.97 -57.32 13.36
N VAL A 14 -103.29 -57.73 12.13
CA VAL A 14 -102.31 -57.96 11.06
C VAL A 14 -101.63 -56.66 10.62
N LEU A 15 -102.36 -55.55 10.52
CA LEU A 15 -101.82 -54.21 10.23
C LEU A 15 -100.92 -53.69 11.38
N SER A 16 -101.34 -53.88 12.64
CA SER A 16 -100.53 -53.55 13.82
C SER A 16 -99.24 -54.37 13.88
N LEU A 17 -99.33 -55.68 13.67
CA LEU A 17 -98.17 -56.59 13.64
C LEU A 17 -97.25 -56.29 12.45
N SER A 18 -97.80 -55.97 11.28
CA SER A 18 -97.00 -55.58 10.10
C SER A 18 -96.27 -54.26 10.33
N HIS A 19 -96.91 -53.28 10.96
CA HIS A 19 -96.27 -52.02 11.33
C HIS A 19 -95.19 -52.21 12.42
N GLU A 20 -95.43 -53.06 13.43
CA GLU A 20 -94.43 -53.41 14.44
C GLU A 20 -93.26 -54.19 13.86
N VAL A 21 -93.52 -55.17 12.98
CA VAL A 21 -92.47 -55.91 12.26
C VAL A 21 -91.68 -54.99 11.33
N GLY A 22 -92.34 -54.08 10.61
CA GLY A 22 -91.68 -53.05 9.80
C GLY A 22 -90.83 -52.09 10.63
N ALA A 23 -91.34 -51.62 11.78
CA ALA A 23 -90.60 -50.77 12.71
C ALA A 23 -89.43 -51.52 13.35
N MET A 24 -89.60 -52.80 13.71
CA MET A 24 -88.52 -53.68 14.19
C MET A 24 -87.47 -53.92 13.10
N GLN A 25 -87.88 -54.13 11.85
CA GLN A 25 -86.97 -54.32 10.73
C GLN A 25 -86.20 -53.04 10.39
N ALA A 26 -86.84 -51.86 10.46
CA ALA A 26 -86.18 -50.57 10.32
C ALA A 26 -85.17 -50.32 11.46
N LYS A 27 -85.53 -50.61 12.72
CA LYS A 27 -84.60 -50.56 13.86
C LYS A 27 -83.44 -51.54 13.69
N MET A 28 -83.70 -52.76 13.23
CA MET A 28 -82.67 -53.77 12.97
C MET A 28 -81.71 -53.34 11.86
N ASN A 29 -82.23 -52.77 10.77
CA ASN A 29 -81.43 -52.22 9.69
C ASN A 29 -80.60 -51.01 10.15
N GLY A 30 -81.16 -50.14 11.00
CA GLY A 30 -80.43 -49.03 11.62
C GLY A 30 -79.29 -49.49 12.53
N LEU A 31 -79.50 -50.55 13.32
CA LEU A 31 -78.45 -51.16 14.15
C LEU A 31 -77.36 -51.82 13.31
N LYS A 32 -77.72 -52.51 12.22
CA LYS A 32 -76.75 -53.07 11.26
C LYS A 32 -75.90 -51.97 10.61
N LEU A 33 -76.53 -50.89 10.15
CA LEU A 33 -75.81 -49.76 9.56
C LEU A 33 -74.85 -49.12 10.58
N ARG A 34 -75.30 -48.93 11.83
CA ARG A 34 -74.45 -48.40 12.91
C ARG A 34 -73.25 -49.31 13.19
N ALA A 35 -73.46 -50.62 13.25
CA ALA A 35 -72.37 -51.59 13.44
C ALA A 35 -71.35 -51.57 12.29
N VAL A 36 -71.81 -51.41 11.04
CA VAL A 36 -70.92 -51.27 9.87
C VAL A 36 -70.13 -49.96 9.93
N ILE A 37 -70.80 -48.84 10.25
CA ILE A 37 -70.15 -47.54 10.41
C ILE A 37 -69.10 -47.60 11.52
N ASP A 38 -69.43 -48.15 12.69
CA ASP A 38 -68.50 -48.29 13.82
C ASP A 38 -67.27 -49.12 13.44
N THR A 39 -67.46 -50.17 12.62
CA THR A 39 -66.37 -51.02 12.14
C THR A 39 -65.46 -50.26 11.17
N ILE A 40 -66.03 -49.49 10.24
CA ILE A 40 -65.28 -48.66 9.30
C ILE A 40 -64.50 -47.55 10.04
N VAL A 41 -65.16 -46.84 10.96
CA VAL A 41 -64.53 -45.79 11.78
C VAL A 41 -63.36 -46.38 12.59
N LYS A 42 -63.56 -47.53 13.26
CA LYS A 42 -62.47 -48.21 13.99
C LYS A 42 -61.31 -48.62 13.07
N LYS A 43 -61.59 -49.05 11.83
CA LYS A 43 -60.56 -49.40 10.85
C LYS A 43 -59.77 -48.16 10.40
N ASN A 44 -60.46 -47.07 10.07
CA ASN A 44 -59.84 -45.82 9.64
C ASN A 44 -58.99 -45.20 10.76
N LEU A 45 -59.50 -45.16 12.00
CA LEU A 45 -58.74 -44.69 13.16
C LEU A 45 -57.46 -45.50 13.41
N LYS A 46 -57.49 -46.82 13.15
CA LYS A 46 -56.29 -47.67 13.23
C LYS A 46 -55.28 -47.35 12.12
N ALA A 47 -55.74 -47.11 10.89
CA ALA A 47 -54.90 -46.72 9.77
C ALA A 47 -54.25 -45.36 10.00
N ASP A 48 -55.04 -44.34 10.37
CA ASP A 48 -54.55 -43.01 10.74
C ASP A 48 -53.51 -43.06 11.86
N LYS A 49 -53.75 -43.88 12.89
CA LYS A 49 -52.79 -44.05 13.98
C LYS A 49 -51.47 -44.65 13.50
N TYR A 50 -51.50 -45.56 12.53
CA TYR A 50 -50.29 -46.15 11.96
C TYR A 50 -49.53 -45.14 11.08
N GLU A 51 -50.25 -44.43 10.20
CA GLU A 51 -49.65 -43.38 9.37
C GLU A 51 -49.07 -42.24 10.20
N THR A 52 -49.81 -41.77 11.21
CA THR A 52 -49.33 -40.74 12.15
C THR A 52 -48.06 -41.21 12.87
N LYS A 53 -48.01 -42.47 13.33
CA LYS A 53 -46.80 -43.04 13.95
C LYS A 53 -45.61 -43.08 12.99
N ARG A 54 -45.84 -43.48 11.73
CA ARG A 54 -44.80 -43.50 10.70
C ARG A 54 -44.27 -42.09 10.43
N LEU A 55 -45.16 -41.12 10.29
CA LEU A 55 -44.79 -39.71 10.08
C LEU A 55 -44.00 -39.16 11.27
N ILE A 56 -44.44 -39.42 12.51
CA ILE A 56 -43.71 -39.04 13.72
C ILE A 56 -42.30 -39.64 13.72
N HIS A 57 -42.14 -40.90 13.32
CA HIS A 57 -40.83 -41.54 13.25
C HIS A 57 -39.92 -40.86 12.22
N GLN A 58 -40.43 -40.57 11.02
CA GLN A 58 -39.70 -39.86 9.98
C GLN A 58 -39.28 -38.45 10.43
N LEU A 59 -40.22 -37.69 11.01
CA LEU A 59 -39.94 -36.34 11.52
C LEU A 59 -38.89 -36.37 12.64
N ARG A 60 -38.89 -37.37 13.52
CA ARG A 60 -37.82 -37.55 14.52
C ARG A 60 -36.46 -37.82 13.89
N GLY A 61 -36.44 -38.60 12.79
CA GLY A 61 -35.23 -38.80 11.99
C GLY A 61 -34.71 -37.49 11.42
N HIS A 62 -35.58 -36.70 10.78
CA HIS A 62 -35.23 -35.38 10.24
C HIS A 62 -34.74 -34.39 11.31
N ILE A 63 -35.41 -34.33 12.46
CA ILE A 63 -34.97 -33.48 13.58
C ILE A 63 -33.55 -33.86 14.05
N THR A 64 -33.27 -35.16 14.12
CA THR A 64 -31.95 -35.66 14.53
C THR A 64 -30.88 -35.28 13.50
N LEU A 65 -31.17 -35.46 12.21
CA LEU A 65 -30.29 -35.10 11.11
C LEU A 65 -30.00 -33.59 11.11
N ASN A 66 -31.05 -32.75 11.15
CA ASN A 66 -30.90 -31.29 11.19
C ASN A 66 -30.10 -30.82 12.40
N LYS A 67 -30.26 -31.47 13.57
CA LYS A 67 -29.48 -31.16 14.78
C LYS A 67 -28.00 -31.47 14.58
N ASN A 68 -27.67 -32.57 13.91
CA ASN A 68 -26.29 -32.95 13.62
C ASN A 68 -25.66 -32.03 12.58
N GLU A 69 -26.40 -31.67 11.53
CA GLU A 69 -25.96 -30.71 10.51
C GLU A 69 -25.70 -29.33 11.13
N ALA A 70 -26.60 -28.83 11.99
CA ALA A 70 -26.40 -27.57 12.69
C ALA A 70 -25.13 -27.58 13.55
N LYS A 71 -24.88 -28.67 14.30
CA LYS A 71 -23.64 -28.83 15.08
C LYS A 71 -22.40 -28.81 14.19
N LEU A 72 -22.44 -29.50 13.05
CA LEU A 72 -21.33 -29.55 12.11
C LEU A 72 -21.06 -28.18 11.49
N ALA A 73 -22.11 -27.45 11.09
CA ALA A 73 -22.01 -26.09 10.59
C ALA A 73 -21.38 -25.15 11.64
N THR A 74 -21.84 -25.22 12.91
CA THR A 74 -21.25 -24.43 14.00
C THR A 74 -19.78 -24.79 14.24
N ALA A 75 -19.42 -26.08 14.23
CA ALA A 75 -18.04 -26.51 14.39
C ALA A 75 -17.14 -26.03 13.24
N CYS A 76 -17.65 -26.05 12.01
CA CYS A 76 -16.97 -25.53 10.83
C CYS A 76 -16.71 -24.02 10.95
N VAL A 77 -17.73 -23.23 11.27
CA VAL A 77 -17.61 -21.77 11.47
C VAL A 77 -16.61 -21.45 12.58
N ASN A 78 -16.67 -22.16 13.72
CA ASN A 78 -15.71 -21.97 14.81
C ASN A 78 -14.27 -22.28 14.39
N THR A 79 -14.07 -23.31 13.56
CA THR A 79 -12.75 -23.67 13.04
C THR A 79 -12.24 -22.60 12.09
N GLN A 80 -13.07 -22.15 11.15
CA GLN A 80 -12.73 -21.06 10.23
C GLN A 80 -12.37 -19.77 10.98
N TYR A 81 -13.16 -19.41 12.00
CA TYR A 81 -12.88 -18.24 12.83
C TYR A 81 -11.51 -18.33 13.52
N LYS A 82 -11.21 -19.48 14.15
CA LYS A 82 -9.90 -19.69 14.81
C LYS A 82 -8.73 -19.65 13.82
N LEU A 83 -8.89 -20.25 12.64
CA LEU A 83 -7.86 -20.21 11.59
C LEU A 83 -7.62 -18.78 11.13
N LEU A 84 -8.69 -18.03 10.87
CA LEU A 84 -8.61 -16.64 10.44
C LEU A 84 -7.97 -15.76 11.51
N GLN A 85 -8.33 -15.93 12.78
CA GLN A 85 -7.72 -15.22 13.91
C GLN A 85 -6.21 -15.49 13.98
N ARG A 86 -5.78 -16.76 13.81
CA ARG A 86 -4.37 -17.13 13.80
C ARG A 86 -3.62 -16.52 12.62
N LEU A 87 -4.23 -16.51 11.44
CA LEU A 87 -3.66 -15.92 10.23
C LEU A 87 -3.47 -14.40 10.37
N PHE A 88 -4.44 -13.69 10.96
CA PHE A 88 -4.28 -12.27 11.26
C PHE A 88 -3.16 -12.01 12.26
N MET A 89 -3.04 -12.80 13.32
CA MET A 89 -1.94 -12.66 14.28
C MET A 89 -0.57 -12.87 13.62
N LEU A 90 -0.43 -13.90 12.77
CA LEU A 90 0.79 -14.14 11.99
C LEU A 90 1.11 -12.98 11.06
N ARG A 91 0.11 -12.46 10.33
CA ARG A 91 0.31 -11.35 9.41
C ARG A 91 0.73 -10.05 10.11
N ILE A 92 0.13 -9.78 11.27
CA ILE A 92 0.52 -8.65 12.11
C ILE A 92 1.97 -8.82 12.61
N HIS A 93 2.35 -10.03 13.00
CA HIS A 93 3.71 -10.32 13.45
C HIS A 93 4.74 -10.13 12.32
N GLU A 94 4.51 -10.73 11.16
CA GLU A 94 5.36 -10.56 9.96
C GLU A 94 5.51 -9.08 9.58
N SER A 95 4.41 -8.32 9.61
CA SER A 95 4.42 -6.90 9.31
C SER A 95 5.23 -6.11 10.34
N LYS A 96 5.08 -6.41 11.64
CA LYS A 96 5.88 -5.77 12.70
C LYS A 96 7.37 -6.07 12.53
N GLU A 97 7.74 -7.32 12.25
CA GLU A 97 9.13 -7.68 11.98
C GLU A 97 9.69 -6.93 10.78
N ALA A 98 8.95 -6.88 9.67
CA ALA A 98 9.36 -6.12 8.48
C ALA A 98 9.56 -4.63 8.79
N ILE A 99 8.65 -4.01 9.55
CA ILE A 99 8.78 -2.62 10.00
C ILE A 99 10.04 -2.44 10.85
N THR A 100 10.33 -3.37 11.77
CA THR A 100 11.54 -3.27 12.60
C THR A 100 12.82 -3.41 11.79
N ARG A 101 12.86 -4.30 10.79
CA ARG A 101 13.99 -4.45 9.88
C ARG A 101 14.22 -3.18 9.06
N LEU A 102 13.17 -2.70 8.38
CA LEU A 102 13.23 -1.48 7.58
C LEU A 102 13.63 -0.26 8.40
N ARG A 103 13.20 -0.15 9.67
CA ARG A 103 13.63 0.94 10.55
C ARG A 103 15.12 0.88 10.89
N ARG A 104 15.68 -0.31 11.09
CA ARG A 104 17.13 -0.47 11.31
C ARG A 104 17.91 -0.14 10.06
N GLU A 105 17.53 -0.70 8.91
CA GLU A 105 18.16 -0.40 7.62
C GLU A 105 18.14 1.09 7.30
N ASN A 106 17.02 1.77 7.56
CA ASN A 106 16.91 3.22 7.33
C ASN A 106 17.79 4.02 8.30
N PHE A 107 17.88 3.59 9.56
CA PHE A 107 18.81 4.19 10.52
C PHE A 107 20.26 4.03 10.07
N ASP A 108 20.67 2.81 9.72
CA ASP A 108 22.02 2.49 9.28
C ASP A 108 22.40 3.29 8.03
N LEU A 109 21.54 3.29 7.00
CA LEU A 109 21.73 4.09 5.79
C LEU A 109 21.84 5.59 6.08
N LYS A 110 21.04 6.11 7.01
CA LYS A 110 21.13 7.52 7.41
C LYS A 110 22.46 7.82 8.10
N THR A 111 22.98 6.89 8.91
CA THR A 111 24.30 7.05 9.52
C THR A 111 25.43 7.01 8.49
N GLU A 112 25.36 6.11 7.52
CA GLU A 112 26.35 6.03 6.43
C GLU A 112 26.31 7.27 5.54
N TYR A 113 25.11 7.74 5.21
CA TYR A 113 24.92 8.97 4.44
C TYR A 113 25.54 10.19 5.15
N ASN A 114 25.28 10.34 6.45
CA ASN A 114 25.87 11.43 7.23
C ASN A 114 27.40 11.33 7.30
N LYS A 115 27.95 10.12 7.47
CA LYS A 115 29.42 9.92 7.44
C LYS A 115 30.01 10.30 6.08
N ALA A 116 29.33 9.93 4.98
CA ALA A 116 29.76 10.28 3.64
C ALA A 116 29.72 11.79 3.38
N ILE A 117 28.71 12.49 3.89
CA ILE A 117 28.65 13.96 3.86
C ILE A 117 29.83 14.55 4.63
N SER A 118 30.05 14.13 5.89
CA SER A 118 31.13 14.69 6.70
C SER A 118 32.50 14.47 6.06
N ALA A 119 32.77 13.27 5.53
CA ALA A 119 34.02 12.99 4.83
C ALA A 119 34.19 13.84 3.56
N LYS A 120 33.09 14.13 2.85
CA LYS A 120 33.11 15.02 1.68
C LYS A 120 33.39 16.46 2.09
N ASP A 121 32.76 16.95 3.17
CA ASP A 121 32.96 18.30 3.67
C ASP A 121 34.40 18.50 4.16
N GLU A 122 34.98 17.51 4.84
CA GLU A 122 36.40 17.49 5.21
C GLU A 122 37.30 17.60 3.97
N LEU A 123 37.03 16.81 2.93
CA LEU A 123 37.81 16.85 1.69
C LEU A 123 37.67 18.20 0.95
N ILE A 124 36.48 18.80 0.95
CA ILE A 124 36.27 20.15 0.40
C ILE A 124 37.12 21.16 1.16
N ASN A 125 37.09 21.15 2.49
CA ASN A 125 37.88 22.06 3.31
C ASN A 125 39.39 21.90 3.06
N GLU A 126 39.89 20.66 2.98
CA GLU A 126 41.30 20.40 2.65
C GLU A 126 41.69 20.97 1.28
N LYS A 127 40.78 20.87 0.30
CA LYS A 127 41.01 21.40 -1.05
C LYS A 127 40.96 22.91 -1.08
N ASP A 128 40.04 23.54 -0.37
CA ASP A 128 39.96 24.99 -0.26
C ASP A 128 41.21 25.56 0.42
N GLU A 129 41.74 24.89 1.45
CA GLU A 129 43.02 25.26 2.06
C GLU A 129 44.20 25.13 1.09
N GLN A 130 44.22 24.09 0.26
CA GLN A 130 45.24 23.93 -0.78
C GLN A 130 45.15 25.03 -1.83
N ILE A 131 43.93 25.39 -2.26
CA ILE A 131 43.69 26.49 -3.20
C ILE A 131 44.20 27.80 -2.59
N ALA A 132 43.83 28.14 -1.36
CA ALA A 132 44.27 29.37 -0.70
C ALA A 132 45.80 29.46 -0.58
N LYS A 133 46.48 28.34 -0.27
CA LYS A 133 47.95 28.28 -0.25
C LYS A 133 48.56 28.54 -1.62
N LEU A 134 48.00 27.95 -2.68
CA LEU A 134 48.47 28.13 -4.04
C LEU A 134 48.23 29.57 -4.53
N GLU A 135 47.08 30.16 -4.22
CA GLU A 135 46.77 31.55 -4.55
C GLU A 135 47.74 32.53 -3.88
N SER A 136 48.03 32.34 -2.59
CA SER A 136 49.02 33.14 -1.87
C SER A 136 50.42 33.00 -2.48
N HIS A 137 50.82 31.77 -2.84
CA HIS A 137 52.11 31.55 -3.50
C HIS A 137 52.20 32.23 -4.87
N LEU A 138 51.12 32.17 -5.66
CA LEU A 138 51.03 32.81 -6.97
C LEU A 138 51.13 34.34 -6.84
N GLN A 139 50.45 34.93 -5.87
CA GLN A 139 50.56 36.36 -5.57
C GLN A 139 51.99 36.76 -5.19
N SER A 140 52.66 35.93 -4.36
CA SER A 140 54.06 36.18 -3.98
C SER A 140 55.00 36.11 -5.19
N LEU A 141 54.84 35.10 -6.05
CA LEU A 141 55.61 34.97 -7.29
C LEU A 141 55.35 36.14 -8.24
N HIS A 142 54.10 36.59 -8.35
CA HIS A 142 53.76 37.75 -9.18
C HIS A 142 54.50 39.00 -8.71
N PHE A 143 54.50 39.28 -7.40
CA PHE A 143 55.24 40.41 -6.83
C PHE A 143 56.75 40.31 -7.05
N GLN A 144 57.33 39.10 -6.90
CA GLN A 144 58.75 38.89 -7.18
C GLN A 144 59.08 39.15 -8.65
N LEU A 145 58.23 38.68 -9.57
CA LEU A 145 58.41 38.88 -11.00
C LEU A 145 58.30 40.36 -11.38
N GLU A 146 57.30 41.07 -10.85
CA GLU A 146 57.13 42.51 -11.05
C GLU A 146 58.37 43.29 -10.61
N ARG A 147 58.91 42.96 -9.43
CA ARG A 147 60.14 43.56 -8.93
C ARG A 147 61.34 43.28 -9.85
N VAL A 148 61.52 42.04 -10.32
CA VAL A 148 62.61 41.70 -11.25
C VAL A 148 62.47 42.48 -12.56
N VAL A 149 61.26 42.62 -13.09
CA VAL A 149 61.00 43.40 -14.31
C VAL A 149 61.34 44.89 -14.09
N LEU A 150 60.97 45.47 -12.95
CA LEU A 150 61.33 46.84 -12.60
C LEU A 150 62.85 47.03 -12.47
N GLU A 151 63.54 46.14 -11.75
CA GLU A 151 65.01 46.18 -11.62
C GLU A 151 65.71 46.05 -12.99
N MET A 152 65.15 45.26 -13.92
CA MET A 152 65.65 45.17 -15.29
C MET A 152 65.40 46.45 -16.09
N ALA A 153 64.23 47.08 -15.94
CA ALA A 153 63.90 48.33 -16.60
C ALA A 153 64.82 49.47 -16.14
N GLU A 154 65.05 49.61 -14.82
CA GLU A 154 65.97 50.60 -14.25
C GLU A 154 67.41 50.40 -14.74
N LYS A 155 67.89 49.15 -14.85
CA LYS A 155 69.21 48.85 -15.40
C LYS A 155 69.33 49.21 -16.88
N LEU A 156 68.26 49.07 -17.65
CA LEU A 156 68.24 49.49 -19.04
C LEU A 156 68.23 51.02 -19.17
N GLU A 157 67.42 51.71 -18.36
CA GLU A 157 67.35 53.17 -18.35
C GLU A 157 68.69 53.81 -17.95
N THR A 158 69.32 53.30 -16.89
CA THR A 158 70.65 53.77 -16.45
C THR A 158 71.72 53.56 -17.52
N ARG A 159 71.76 52.39 -18.18
CA ARG A 159 72.70 52.16 -19.31
C ARG A 159 72.43 53.08 -20.49
N LEU A 160 71.16 53.30 -20.85
CA LEU A 160 70.81 54.21 -21.94
C LEU A 160 71.23 55.65 -21.64
N GLU A 161 71.14 56.08 -20.38
CA GLU A 161 71.60 57.40 -19.95
C GLU A 161 73.13 57.50 -19.95
N GLU A 162 73.84 56.44 -19.55
CA GLU A 162 75.30 56.34 -19.67
C GLU A 162 75.75 56.43 -21.13
N ASP A 163 75.15 55.63 -22.03
CA ASP A 163 75.43 55.63 -23.46
C ASP A 163 75.13 57.02 -24.07
N ARG A 164 74.02 57.67 -23.67
CA ARG A 164 73.66 59.03 -24.10
C ARG A 164 74.73 60.05 -23.71
N LEU A 165 75.21 60.01 -22.47
CA LEU A 165 76.25 60.91 -21.97
C LEU A 165 77.60 60.66 -22.66
N GLU A 166 77.92 59.41 -22.98
CA GLU A 166 79.11 59.06 -23.74
C GLU A 166 79.04 59.61 -25.17
N TRP A 167 77.92 59.39 -25.87
CA TRP A 167 77.71 59.95 -27.22
C TRP A 167 77.68 61.48 -27.23
N GLU A 168 77.14 62.14 -26.21
CA GLU A 168 77.22 63.60 -26.09
C GLU A 168 78.68 64.09 -26.00
N LYS A 169 79.52 63.41 -25.21
CA LYS A 169 80.96 63.74 -25.10
C LYS A 169 81.69 63.46 -26.41
N GLU A 170 81.44 62.32 -27.05
CA GLU A 170 82.02 61.99 -28.36
C GLU A 170 81.61 63.02 -29.42
N ALA A 171 80.34 63.44 -29.45
CA ALA A 171 79.87 64.48 -30.36
C ALA A 171 80.54 65.84 -30.08
N HIS A 172 80.69 66.24 -28.82
CA HIS A 172 81.40 67.48 -28.46
C HIS A 172 82.88 67.42 -28.87
N THR A 173 83.58 66.34 -28.56
CA THR A 173 85.00 66.17 -28.93
C THR A 173 85.19 66.16 -30.45
N PHE A 174 84.30 65.49 -31.19
CA PHE A 174 84.28 65.52 -32.64
C PHE A 174 84.02 66.92 -33.19
N HIS A 175 83.07 67.65 -32.63
CA HIS A 175 82.78 69.04 -33.01
C HIS A 175 83.99 69.94 -32.78
N GLU A 176 84.60 69.92 -31.59
CA GLU A 176 85.79 70.71 -31.28
C GLU A 176 86.97 70.38 -32.20
N PHE A 177 87.20 69.09 -32.48
CA PHE A 177 88.23 68.64 -33.40
C PHE A 177 87.96 69.14 -34.82
N SER A 178 86.71 69.03 -35.28
CA SER A 178 86.29 69.50 -36.60
C SER A 178 86.42 71.02 -36.74
N VAL A 179 86.03 71.79 -35.72
CA VAL A 179 86.21 73.26 -35.68
C VAL A 179 87.70 73.61 -35.80
N LYS A 180 88.58 72.93 -35.06
CA LYS A 180 90.04 73.14 -35.16
C LYS A 180 90.58 72.84 -36.56
N ILE A 181 90.10 71.78 -37.22
CA ILE A 181 90.49 71.46 -38.59
C ILE A 181 90.03 72.54 -39.56
N LEU A 182 88.75 72.94 -39.47
CA LEU A 182 88.17 73.97 -40.33
C LEU A 182 88.92 75.30 -40.18
N GLN A 183 89.23 75.71 -38.94
CA GLN A 183 90.08 76.86 -38.65
C GLN A 183 91.45 76.77 -39.31
N LYS A 184 92.12 75.61 -39.26
CA LYS A 184 93.42 75.38 -39.94
C LYS A 184 93.32 75.47 -41.47
N LEU A 185 92.17 75.13 -42.04
CA LEU A 185 91.90 75.20 -43.48
C LEU A 185 91.40 76.58 -43.94
N GLY A 186 91.30 77.56 -43.03
CA GLY A 186 90.87 78.92 -43.34
C GLY A 186 89.35 79.12 -43.36
N TYR A 187 88.57 78.11 -42.94
CA TYR A 187 87.12 78.17 -42.86
C TYR A 187 86.69 78.24 -41.39
N GLY A 188 86.22 79.39 -40.94
CA GLY A 188 85.83 79.59 -39.55
C GLY A 188 86.15 81.01 -39.14
N THR A 189 85.13 81.86 -39.18
CA THR A 189 85.23 83.24 -38.76
C THR A 189 85.58 83.31 -37.27
N THR A 190 86.82 83.68 -36.94
CA THR A 190 87.02 84.57 -35.80
C THR A 190 86.37 85.89 -36.19
N PHE A 191 85.07 86.02 -35.92
CA PHE A 191 84.43 87.33 -35.87
C PHE A 191 85.11 88.10 -34.73
N MET A 192 85.88 89.13 -35.09
CA MET A 192 85.85 90.38 -34.33
C MET A 192 84.45 90.98 -34.47
#